data_AF-A0A7X6V0X8-F1
#
_entry.id   AF-A0A7X6V0X8-F1
#
_cell.length_a   1.000
_cell.length_b   1.000
_cell.length_c   1.000
_cell.angle_alpha   90.00
_cell.angle_beta   90.00
_cell.angle_gamma   90.00
#
_symmetry.space_group_name_H-M   'P 1'
#
loop_
_entity.id
_entity.type
_entity.pdbx_description
1 polymer ?
#
loop_
_entity_poly.entity_id
_entity_poly.type
_entity_poly.pdbx_seq_one_letter_code
_entity_poly.pdbx_strand_id
1 'polypeptide(L)'
;MKKETKTTVKKAAPKAAAVKKAAPKKAAPKKAAAAKKLPTAEERYCMIQEAAYFIAERHGFDGDSAYFWSLAEAQINASLE
;
A
#
# COMPACT_ATOMS: atom_id res chain seq x y z
N MET A 1 -35.64 38.53 49.24
CA MET A 1 -35.80 37.09 49.61
C MET A 1 -34.41 36.44 49.48
N LYS A 2 -33.58 36.48 50.53
CA LYS A 2 -33.20 35.34 51.40
C LYS A 2 -33.04 34.01 50.64
N LYS A 3 -31.82 33.46 50.50
CA LYS A 3 -31.18 32.56 51.49
C LYS A 3 -29.73 32.18 51.09
N GLU A 4 -28.89 32.15 52.13
CA GLU A 4 -27.50 31.67 52.21
C GLU A 4 -27.39 30.13 52.25
N THR A 5 -26.20 29.60 51.93
CA THR A 5 -25.49 28.46 52.59
C THR A 5 -24.18 28.19 51.80
N LYS A 6 -23.03 27.76 52.31
CA LYS A 6 -22.31 27.79 53.60
C LYS A 6 -20.95 27.11 53.31
N THR A 7 -19.84 27.66 53.81
CA THR A 7 -18.55 27.00 54.19
C THR A 7 -17.76 26.10 53.22
N THR A 8 -16.60 26.64 52.80
CA THR A 8 -15.21 26.12 52.95
C THR A 8 -14.95 24.61 53.15
N VAL A 9 -14.19 24.00 52.21
CA VAL A 9 -13.14 22.99 52.52
C VAL A 9 -11.96 23.08 51.54
N LYS A 10 -10.82 23.46 52.11
CA LYS A 10 -9.40 23.21 51.76
C LYS A 10 -9.12 21.94 50.93
N LYS A 11 -8.45 22.03 49.77
CA LYS A 11 -7.40 21.06 49.36
C LYS A 11 -6.58 21.46 48.12
N ALA A 12 -5.26 21.35 48.29
CA ALA A 12 -4.25 20.87 47.35
C ALA A 12 -3.72 21.78 46.23
N ALA A 13 -2.38 21.87 46.26
CA ALA A 13 -1.44 22.48 45.33
C ALA A 13 -1.69 22.15 43.85
N PRO A 14 -1.27 23.03 42.92
CA PRO A 14 -1.34 22.76 41.49
C PRO A 14 -0.44 21.56 41.16
N LYS A 15 -1.10 20.46 40.80
CA LYS A 15 -0.47 19.25 40.28
C LYS A 15 0.24 19.64 38.99
N ALA A 16 1.56 19.44 38.99
CA ALA A 16 2.46 19.64 37.88
C ALA A 16 1.82 19.21 36.55
N ALA A 17 1.90 20.11 35.57
CA ALA A 17 1.52 19.85 34.20
C ALA A 17 2.24 18.59 33.71
N ALA A 18 1.47 17.50 33.60
CA ALA A 18 1.92 16.30 32.94
C ALA A 18 2.16 16.65 31.47
N VAL A 19 3.42 16.90 31.13
CA VAL A 19 3.91 16.92 29.75
C VAL A 19 3.47 15.60 29.14
N LYS A 20 2.45 15.65 28.27
CA LYS A 20 2.09 14.55 27.40
C LYS A 20 3.32 14.25 26.54
N LYS A 21 4.13 13.27 26.95
CA LYS A 21 5.05 12.58 26.06
C LYS A 21 4.19 11.99 24.95
N ALA A 22 4.19 12.67 23.80
CA ALA A 22 3.65 12.12 22.57
C ALA A 22 4.28 10.73 22.39
N ALA A 23 3.44 9.72 22.32
CA ALA A 23 3.86 8.36 21.99
C ALA A 23 4.70 8.43 20.71
N PRO A 24 5.82 7.68 20.63
CA PRO A 24 6.55 7.60 19.38
C PRO A 24 5.58 7.05 18.33
N LYS A 25 5.22 7.89 17.35
CA LYS A 25 4.52 7.44 16.15
C LYS A 25 5.40 6.35 15.56
N LYS A 26 4.97 5.10 15.75
CA LYS A 26 5.52 3.94 15.05
C LYS A 26 5.43 4.30 13.57
N ALA A 27 6.58 4.58 12.97
CA ALA A 27 6.67 4.87 11.56
C ALA A 27 5.96 3.72 10.84
N ALA A 28 4.94 4.05 10.06
CA ALA A 28 4.35 3.10 9.13
C ALA A 28 5.51 2.47 8.35
N PRO A 29 5.54 1.14 8.15
CA PRO A 29 6.57 0.53 7.34
C PRO A 29 6.55 1.24 5.99
N LYS A 30 7.62 1.99 5.69
CA LYS A 30 7.86 2.47 4.33
C LYS A 30 7.82 1.22 3.49
N LYS A 31 6.80 1.12 2.63
CA LYS A 31 6.73 0.12 1.57
C LYS A 31 8.08 0.20 0.90
N ALA A 32 8.93 -0.79 1.16
CA ALA A 32 10.25 -0.83 0.58
C ALA A 32 10.03 -0.66 -0.91
N ALA A 33 10.59 0.40 -1.48
CA ALA A 33 10.66 0.51 -2.92
C ALA A 33 11.30 -0.79 -3.36
N ALA A 34 10.52 -1.63 -4.05
CA ALA A 34 10.98 -2.93 -4.49
C ALA A 34 12.27 -2.66 -5.26
N ALA A 35 13.41 -3.03 -4.67
CA ALA A 35 14.64 -3.17 -5.42
C ALA A 35 14.23 -3.96 -6.65
N LYS A 36 14.60 -3.46 -7.85
CA LYS A 36 14.25 -4.06 -9.14
C LYS A 36 14.69 -5.53 -9.13
N LYS A 37 13.84 -6.39 -8.60
CA LYS A 37 14.04 -7.83 -8.55
C LYS A 37 13.56 -8.27 -9.91
N LEU A 38 14.42 -9.01 -10.61
CA LEU A 38 13.97 -9.70 -11.80
C LEU A 38 12.71 -10.48 -11.41
N PRO A 39 11.63 -10.37 -12.19
CA PRO A 39 10.39 -11.06 -11.87
C PRO A 39 10.66 -12.56 -11.79
N THR A 40 10.04 -13.20 -10.80
CA THR A 40 10.06 -14.65 -10.67
C THR A 40 9.40 -15.31 -11.89
N ALA A 41 9.62 -16.61 -12.07
CA ALA A 41 9.03 -17.35 -13.19
C ALA A 41 7.49 -17.27 -13.19
N GLU A 42 6.86 -17.33 -12.01
CA GLU A 42 5.42 -17.17 -11.84
C GLU A 42 4.95 -15.75 -12.20
N GLU A 43 5.67 -14.71 -11.77
CA GLU A 43 5.35 -13.33 -12.14
C GLU A 43 5.45 -13.12 -13.66
N ARG A 44 6.49 -13.67 -14.30
CA ARG A 44 6.63 -13.64 -15.76
C ARG A 44 5.43 -14.31 -16.44
N TYR A 45 5.01 -15.48 -15.96
CA TYR A 45 3.85 -16.19 -16.51
C TYR A 45 2.58 -15.34 -16.43
N CYS A 46 2.28 -14.72 -15.29
CA CYS A 46 1.12 -13.82 -15.15
C CYS A 46 1.21 -12.63 -16.11
N MET A 47 2.38 -11.98 -16.20
CA MET A 47 2.59 -10.86 -17.11
C MET A 47 2.41 -11.26 -18.58
N ILE A 48 2.92 -12.43 -18.97
CA ILE A 48 2.77 -12.99 -20.32
C ILE A 48 1.29 -13.31 -20.59
N GLN A 49 0.58 -13.90 -19.64
CA GLN A 49 -0.85 -14.21 -19.77
C GLN A 49 -1.68 -12.94 -20.00
N GLU A 50 -1.46 -11.90 -19.19
CA GLU A 50 -2.16 -10.61 -19.36
C GLU A 50 -1.80 -9.96 -20.69
N ALA A 51 -0.52 -9.92 -21.06
CA ALA A 51 -0.08 -9.36 -22.33
C ALA A 51 -0.67 -10.13 -23.53
N ALA A 52 -0.71 -11.47 -23.46
CA ALA A 52 -1.31 -12.30 -24.51
C ALA A 52 -2.81 -11.99 -24.67
N TYR A 53 -3.53 -11.78 -23.57
CA TYR A 53 -4.93 -11.36 -23.60
C TYR A 53 -5.12 -10.01 -24.30
N PHE A 54 -4.33 -8.99 -23.94
CA PHE A 54 -4.41 -7.67 -24.56
C PHE A 54 -3.98 -7.67 -26.03
N ILE A 55 -2.98 -8.48 -26.38
CA ILE A 55 -2.58 -8.68 -27.78
C ILE A 55 -3.75 -9.32 -28.54
N ALA A 56 -4.31 -10.42 -28.03
CA ALA A 56 -5.45 -11.08 -28.65
C ALA A 56 -6.63 -10.11 -28.81
N GLU A 57 -6.98 -9.32 -27.78
CA GLU A 57 -8.04 -8.31 -27.84
C GLU A 57 -7.78 -7.26 -28.93
N ARG A 58 -6.55 -6.75 -29.05
CA ARG A 58 -6.17 -5.79 -30.11
C ARG A 58 -6.27 -6.39 -31.51
N HIS A 59 -6.06 -7.71 -31.61
CA HIS A 59 -6.24 -8.48 -32.83
C HIS A 59 -7.70 -8.97 -33.01
N GLY A 60 -8.63 -8.59 -32.13
CA GLY A 60 -10.03 -9.01 -32.20
C GLY A 60 -10.25 -10.50 -31.90
N PHE A 61 -9.29 -11.14 -31.23
CA PHE A 61 -9.19 -12.58 -31.01
C PHE A 61 -9.13 -13.38 -32.33
N ASP A 62 -8.74 -12.73 -33.42
CA ASP A 62 -8.56 -13.33 -34.75
C ASP A 62 -7.13 -13.86 -34.87
N GLY A 63 -6.87 -15.04 -34.31
CA GLY A 63 -5.56 -15.68 -34.36
C GLY A 63 -5.39 -16.85 -33.40
N ASP A 64 -4.22 -17.48 -33.47
CA ASP A 64 -3.88 -18.61 -32.61
C ASP A 64 -3.39 -18.15 -31.23
N SER A 65 -3.84 -18.83 -30.18
CA SER A 65 -3.47 -18.51 -28.80
C SER A 65 -1.96 -18.61 -28.56
N ALA A 66 -1.26 -19.56 -29.19
CA ALA A 66 0.19 -19.69 -29.07
C ALA A 66 0.92 -18.55 -29.79
N TYR A 67 0.38 -18.04 -30.90
CA TYR A 67 0.93 -16.86 -31.57
C TYR A 67 0.91 -15.63 -30.65
N PHE A 68 -0.23 -15.35 -30.00
CA PHE A 68 -0.34 -14.25 -29.05
C PHE A 68 0.53 -14.45 -27.81
N TRP A 69 0.68 -15.69 -27.36
CA TRP A 69 1.59 -16.04 -26.28
C TRP A 69 3.06 -15.73 -26.63
N SER A 70 3.54 -16.15 -27.81
CA SER A 70 4.92 -15.87 -28.24
C SER A 70 5.22 -14.38 -28.38
N LEU A 71 4.25 -13.60 -28.87
CA LEU A 71 4.38 -12.14 -28.92
C LEU A 71 4.45 -11.52 -27.51
N ALA A 72 3.61 -12.00 -26.58
CA ALA A 72 3.63 -11.58 -25.19
C ALA A 72 4.96 -11.91 -24.51
N GLU A 73 5.50 -13.11 -24.73
CA GLU A 73 6.81 -13.52 -24.22
C GLU A 73 7.92 -12.60 -24.70
N ALA A 74 7.96 -12.28 -25.99
CA ALA A 74 8.93 -11.35 -26.56
C ALA A 74 8.80 -9.93 -25.96
N GLN A 75 7.58 -9.44 -25.77
CA GLN A 75 7.32 -8.12 -25.19
C GLN A 75 7.76 -8.03 -23.72
N ILE A 76 7.43 -9.04 -22.91
CA ILE A 76 7.85 -9.10 -21.51
C ILE A 76 9.36 -9.25 -21.41
N ASN A 77 9.98 -10.10 -22.23
CA ASN A 77 11.43 -10.26 -22.24
C ASN A 77 12.15 -8.94 -22.58
N ALA A 78 11.69 -8.23 -23.62
CA ALA A 78 12.25 -6.94 -24.03
C ALA A 78 12.06 -5.83 -22.98
N SER A 79 11.10 -5.97 -22.06
CA SER A 79 10.88 -5.02 -20.97
C SER A 79 11.74 -5.31 -19.73
N LEU A 80 12.36 -6.49 -19.66
CA LEU A 80 13.14 -6.98 -18.53
C LEU A 80 14.66 -7.01 -18.80
N GLU A 81 15.07 -6.96 -20.06
CA GLU A 81 16.46 -6.68 -20.47
C GLU A 81 16.82 -5.19 -20.30
#